data_AF-K0KL06-F1
#
_entry.id   AF-K0KL06-F1
#
_cell.length_a   1.000
_cell.length_b   1.000
_cell.length_c   1.000
_cell.angle_alpha   90.00
_cell.angle_beta   90.00
_cell.angle_gamma   90.00
#
_symmetry.space_group_name_H-M   'P 1'
#
loop_
_entity.id
_entity.type
_entity.pdbx_description
1 polymer ?
#
loop_
_entity_poly.entity_id
_entity_poly.type
_entity_poly.pdbx_seq_one_letter_code
_entity_poly.pdbx_strand_id
1 'polypeptide(L)'
;MQFSKIFQGLSLATLASTVTAFDADSKDNVVVYWGQASAGSQEDLSYYCDSSDVDVVVLSFLSSFPGSSGTPTLDLSSACSDKFSNGLLKCPSIGQDIKSCQSKGKKILLALGGANGDYGFTGDSDGTNFADTLWNLFGEGESDTRPFGDAAVDGFDFDIENKNQEGYVALAKALRTKFSSSSKQYYLSAAPQCVYPDESVGDLLAQADIDFAFIQFYNNYCSLDKQFNWDTWAKYAKSTSPNKNIKLFVGLPGAQSAAGSGYVDISTVKTTLSTVGSNANFGGIMLWDASQAFTNKVNGGTFAHAIKQALSSLGGSVSNDDSNSSGQASSSTVAASSSTGVNAGSTSTSSVNNGQYQQPSSAQVSTSSVNNGLYQPSASAQAPVSSVNNGQYQASTSSVNNGLYQPSSQTQAASISVDQGQYKAPVQQSSNSLSYQEVTTNTFSASPSSFTSVLTSSQTQQQEQAQDSTSQTAASAQPTGGNQPSKIPDECSSLSGISKAQCLNKNYKSGQYDGKPTDCEHGSTACSANGEYSVCNWGQWVNSACSSGSTCFAFNQGDNVLIGCNYQSVESQFAKRFEHVHHDHI
;
A
#
# COMPACT_ATOMS: atom_id res chain seq x y z
N MET A 1 -45.92 -56.57 -5.17
CA MET A 1 -45.37 -55.25 -5.56
C MET A 1 -43.98 -55.13 -4.96
N GLN A 2 -42.93 -55.05 -5.76
CA GLN A 2 -41.58 -54.70 -5.30
C GLN A 2 -40.98 -53.77 -6.35
N PHE A 3 -40.75 -52.50 -5.98
CA PHE A 3 -40.05 -51.54 -6.82
C PHE A 3 -38.57 -51.58 -6.47
N SER A 4 -37.75 -52.07 -7.42
CA SER A 4 -36.30 -51.98 -7.33
C SER A 4 -35.88 -50.52 -7.52
N LYS A 5 -35.18 -49.95 -6.52
CA LYS A 5 -34.61 -48.60 -6.62
C LYS A 5 -33.22 -48.68 -7.24
N ILE A 6 -33.10 -48.27 -8.50
CA ILE A 6 -31.81 -48.00 -9.13
C ILE A 6 -31.36 -46.61 -8.66
N PHE A 7 -30.38 -46.55 -7.75
CA PHE A 7 -29.64 -45.34 -7.47
C PHE A 7 -28.44 -45.27 -8.41
N GLN A 8 -28.49 -44.40 -9.41
CA GLN A 8 -27.29 -44.02 -10.17
C GLN A 8 -26.48 -43.03 -9.32
N GLY A 9 -25.28 -43.41 -8.93
CA GLY A 9 -24.35 -42.50 -8.26
C GLY A 9 -23.76 -41.50 -9.27
N LEU A 10 -24.15 -40.24 -9.18
CA LEU A 10 -23.38 -39.16 -9.80
C LEU A 10 -22.06 -39.02 -9.02
N SER A 11 -20.97 -39.46 -9.62
CA SER A 11 -19.64 -39.20 -9.07
C SER A 11 -19.30 -37.74 -9.38
N LEU A 12 -19.45 -36.87 -8.38
CA LEU A 12 -19.12 -35.45 -8.50
C LEU A 12 -17.59 -35.32 -8.59
N ALA A 13 -17.07 -35.24 -9.81
CA ALA A 13 -15.65 -34.95 -10.04
C ALA A 13 -15.38 -33.48 -9.69
N THR A 14 -15.00 -33.21 -8.45
CA THR A 14 -14.47 -31.91 -8.05
C THR A 14 -13.16 -31.69 -8.80
N LEU A 15 -13.22 -30.88 -9.85
CA LEU A 15 -12.05 -30.25 -10.46
C LEU A 15 -11.40 -29.38 -9.39
N ALA A 16 -10.40 -29.92 -8.70
CA ALA A 16 -9.57 -29.14 -7.80
C ALA A 16 -8.71 -28.22 -8.68
N SER A 17 -9.12 -26.95 -8.78
CA SER A 17 -8.32 -25.90 -9.41
C SER A 17 -6.97 -25.85 -8.72
N THR A 18 -5.92 -26.32 -9.40
CA THR A 18 -4.56 -26.33 -8.87
C THR A 18 -4.05 -24.91 -8.82
N VAL A 19 -4.17 -24.26 -7.66
CA VAL A 19 -3.47 -23.00 -7.38
C VAL A 19 -1.97 -23.28 -7.49
N THR A 20 -1.31 -22.62 -8.44
CA THR A 20 0.15 -22.60 -8.50
C THR A 20 0.67 -21.88 -7.26
N ALA A 21 1.55 -22.53 -6.51
CA ALA A 21 2.26 -21.87 -5.43
C ALA A 21 3.18 -20.78 -6.01
N PHE A 22 3.38 -19.71 -5.25
CA PHE A 22 4.28 -18.62 -5.62
C PHE A 22 5.70 -19.13 -5.92
N ASP A 23 6.26 -18.70 -7.04
CA ASP A 23 7.64 -18.91 -7.44
C ASP A 23 8.30 -17.56 -7.68
N ALA A 24 9.26 -17.18 -6.83
CA ALA A 24 9.99 -15.92 -6.94
C ALA A 24 10.77 -15.78 -8.26
N ASP A 25 11.12 -16.88 -8.92
CA ASP A 25 11.80 -16.84 -10.22
C ASP A 25 10.84 -16.79 -11.41
N SER A 26 9.53 -17.02 -11.19
CA SER A 26 8.51 -16.84 -12.24
C SER A 26 8.36 -15.38 -12.66
N LYS A 27 7.93 -15.22 -13.90
CA LYS A 27 7.61 -13.94 -14.55
C LYS A 27 6.13 -13.63 -14.54
N ASP A 28 5.30 -14.54 -14.05
CA ASP A 28 3.84 -14.43 -14.07
C ASP A 28 3.20 -14.15 -12.72
N ASN A 29 4.00 -13.71 -11.74
CA ASN A 29 3.50 -13.33 -10.42
C ASN A 29 2.64 -12.07 -10.50
N VAL A 30 1.48 -12.12 -9.86
CA VAL A 30 0.62 -10.95 -9.61
C VAL A 30 0.66 -10.62 -8.13
N VAL A 31 1.03 -9.37 -7.84
CA VAL A 31 1.06 -8.79 -6.50
C VAL A 31 -0.11 -7.84 -6.35
N VAL A 32 -0.83 -7.88 -5.22
CA VAL A 32 -1.90 -6.91 -4.92
C VAL A 32 -1.71 -6.31 -3.53
N TYR A 33 -1.95 -5.01 -3.40
CA TYR A 33 -2.08 -4.35 -2.09
C TYR A 33 -3.49 -4.63 -1.53
N TRP A 34 -3.64 -4.80 -0.22
CA TRP A 34 -4.93 -5.06 0.44
C TRP A 34 -4.93 -4.49 1.85
N GLY A 35 -6.04 -3.87 2.26
CA GLY A 35 -6.16 -3.25 3.59
C GLY A 35 -6.73 -1.84 3.54
N GLN A 36 -6.52 -1.09 2.47
CA GLN A 36 -7.00 0.30 2.36
C GLN A 36 -8.34 0.46 1.63
N ALA A 37 -8.89 -0.60 1.04
CA ALA A 37 -10.18 -0.61 0.36
C ALA A 37 -10.37 0.55 -0.63
N SER A 38 -9.43 0.76 -1.56
CA SER A 38 -9.45 1.88 -2.51
C SER A 38 -10.76 2.00 -3.31
N ALA A 39 -11.46 0.90 -3.58
CA ALA A 39 -12.78 0.86 -4.23
C ALA A 39 -13.96 1.25 -3.30
N GLY A 40 -13.69 1.71 -2.07
CA GLY A 40 -14.67 2.06 -1.04
C GLY A 40 -15.10 0.90 -0.13
N SER A 41 -14.90 -0.34 -0.57
CA SER A 41 -15.07 -1.57 0.22
C SER A 41 -14.16 -2.66 -0.31
N GLN A 42 -13.74 -3.58 0.56
CA GLN A 42 -12.94 -4.76 0.21
C GLN A 42 -13.52 -6.02 0.86
N GLU A 43 -13.26 -7.17 0.26
CA GLU A 43 -13.57 -8.48 0.83
C GLU A 43 -12.52 -8.89 1.87
N ASP A 44 -12.77 -10.00 2.58
CA ASP A 44 -11.79 -10.64 3.46
C ASP A 44 -10.50 -11.02 2.70
N LEU A 45 -9.37 -11.09 3.41
CA LEU A 45 -8.07 -11.41 2.81
C LEU A 45 -8.10 -12.78 2.10
N SER A 46 -8.79 -13.76 2.70
CA SER A 46 -8.95 -15.10 2.13
C SER A 46 -9.63 -15.13 0.76
N TYR A 47 -10.56 -14.21 0.46
CA TYR A 47 -11.25 -14.12 -0.83
C TYR A 47 -10.26 -13.90 -1.99
N TYR A 48 -9.30 -13.01 -1.80
CA TYR A 48 -8.29 -12.71 -2.81
C TYR A 48 -7.28 -13.87 -2.95
N CYS A 49 -6.95 -14.54 -1.84
CA CYS A 49 -6.07 -15.71 -1.82
C CYS A 49 -6.68 -16.99 -2.41
N ASP A 50 -8.01 -17.09 -2.46
CA ASP A 50 -8.73 -18.16 -3.17
C ASP A 50 -8.63 -18.03 -4.70
N SER A 51 -8.29 -16.84 -5.20
CA SER A 51 -8.07 -16.64 -6.63
C SER A 51 -6.74 -17.24 -7.10
N SER A 52 -6.75 -17.81 -8.31
CA SER A 52 -5.55 -18.13 -9.09
C SER A 52 -4.85 -16.91 -9.67
N ASP A 53 -5.49 -15.73 -9.63
CA ASP A 53 -5.03 -14.51 -10.29
C ASP A 53 -4.06 -13.66 -9.47
N VAL A 54 -3.73 -14.09 -8.24
CA VAL A 54 -2.88 -13.38 -7.27
C VAL A 54 -1.91 -14.36 -6.64
N ASP A 55 -0.63 -14.03 -6.56
CA ASP A 55 0.41 -14.90 -5.98
C ASP A 55 0.98 -14.31 -4.67
N VAL A 56 0.97 -12.98 -4.56
CA VAL A 56 1.41 -12.23 -3.38
C VAL A 56 0.35 -11.20 -2.98
N VAL A 57 0.05 -11.11 -1.69
CA VAL A 57 -0.74 -10.01 -1.11
C VAL A 57 0.13 -9.19 -0.17
N VAL A 58 0.09 -7.88 -0.32
CA VAL A 58 0.77 -6.92 0.56
C VAL A 58 -0.28 -6.28 1.47
N LEU A 59 -0.14 -6.46 2.78
CA LEU A 59 -1.04 -5.89 3.79
C LEU A 59 -0.70 -4.41 4.01
N SER A 60 -1.68 -3.54 3.84
CA SER A 60 -1.51 -2.10 3.70
C SER A 60 -2.35 -1.36 4.76
N PHE A 61 -1.78 -0.80 5.83
CA PHE A 61 -0.36 -0.55 6.11
C PHE A 61 -0.04 -0.55 7.60
N LEU A 62 1.24 -0.76 7.94
CA LEU A 62 1.83 -0.18 9.15
C LEU A 62 2.08 1.32 8.90
N SER A 63 1.04 2.14 9.12
CA SER A 63 0.91 3.52 8.65
C SER A 63 1.57 4.59 9.55
N SER A 64 2.08 4.20 10.72
CA SER A 64 2.96 5.03 11.54
C SER A 64 3.94 4.19 12.35
N PHE A 65 5.22 4.56 12.33
CA PHE A 65 6.30 3.90 13.07
C PHE A 65 7.49 4.85 13.30
N PRO A 66 8.28 4.67 14.38
CA PRO A 66 8.10 3.68 15.46
C PRO A 66 6.91 3.98 16.40
N GLY A 67 6.26 5.13 16.22
CA GLY A 67 5.11 5.57 17.01
C GLY A 67 5.51 6.30 18.30
N SER A 68 4.66 7.22 18.76
CA SER A 68 4.94 8.16 19.85
C SER A 68 5.16 7.53 21.24
N SER A 69 4.88 6.23 21.38
CA SER A 69 5.12 5.42 22.59
C SER A 69 5.85 4.10 22.29
N GLY A 70 6.51 4.00 21.12
CA GLY A 70 7.12 2.75 20.63
C GLY A 70 6.11 1.68 20.19
N THR A 71 4.81 1.98 20.23
CA THR A 71 3.76 1.18 19.61
C THR A 71 3.47 1.75 18.22
N PRO A 72 3.70 1.00 17.12
CA PRO A 72 3.37 1.44 15.78
C PRO A 72 1.86 1.39 15.52
N THR A 73 1.39 2.12 14.51
CA THR A 73 0.00 2.08 14.05
C THR A 73 -0.11 1.10 12.89
N LEU A 74 -0.97 0.08 13.05
CA LEU A 74 -1.50 -0.71 11.96
C LEU A 74 -2.86 -0.11 11.57
N ASP A 75 -3.08 0.09 10.27
CA ASP A 75 -4.35 0.52 9.69
C ASP A 75 -4.70 -0.44 8.54
N LEU A 76 -5.85 -1.09 8.65
CA LEU A 76 -6.41 -1.99 7.62
C LEU A 76 -7.86 -1.59 7.32
N SER A 77 -8.15 -0.28 7.34
CA SER A 77 -9.46 0.31 7.06
C SER A 77 -10.56 -0.38 7.89
N SER A 78 -11.68 -0.73 7.26
CA SER A 78 -12.79 -1.42 7.91
C SER A 78 -12.55 -2.92 8.21
N ALA A 79 -11.45 -3.52 7.75
CA ALA A 79 -11.21 -4.96 7.91
C ALA A 79 -10.82 -5.38 9.34
N CYS A 80 -10.42 -4.42 10.20
CA CYS A 80 -10.10 -4.70 11.60
C CYS A 80 -10.26 -3.45 12.48
N SER A 81 -11.10 -3.54 13.51
CA SER A 81 -11.38 -2.45 14.46
C SER A 81 -10.94 -2.73 15.90
N ASP A 82 -10.82 -4.01 16.29
CA ASP A 82 -10.42 -4.44 17.61
C ASP A 82 -8.98 -4.00 17.93
N LYS A 83 -8.72 -3.68 19.21
CA LYS A 83 -7.43 -3.16 19.69
C LYS A 83 -6.96 -3.83 20.98
N PHE A 84 -5.64 -3.92 21.13
CA PHE A 84 -4.99 -4.16 22.42
C PHE A 84 -5.05 -2.90 23.30
N SER A 85 -4.70 -3.04 24.58
CA SER A 85 -4.69 -1.93 25.56
C SER A 85 -3.70 -0.81 25.23
N ASN A 86 -2.67 -1.08 24.41
CA ASN A 86 -1.74 -0.07 23.88
C ASN A 86 -2.24 0.60 22.59
N GLY A 87 -3.44 0.30 22.11
CA GLY A 87 -4.06 0.92 20.93
C GLY A 87 -3.69 0.28 19.58
N LEU A 88 -2.71 -0.63 19.55
CA LEU A 88 -2.37 -1.45 18.38
C LEU A 88 -3.57 -2.33 18.00
N LEU A 89 -3.84 -2.50 16.70
CA LEU A 89 -4.93 -3.37 16.24
C LEU A 89 -4.71 -4.84 16.62
N LYS A 90 -5.82 -5.55 16.83
CA LYS A 90 -5.89 -6.97 17.17
C LYS A 90 -6.81 -7.67 16.18
N CYS A 91 -6.23 -8.29 15.17
CA CYS A 91 -6.91 -8.81 13.98
C CYS A 91 -6.76 -10.35 13.86
N PRO A 92 -7.33 -11.14 14.79
CA PRO A 92 -7.14 -12.60 14.80
C PRO A 92 -7.74 -13.28 13.56
N SER A 93 -8.82 -12.75 12.99
CA SER A 93 -9.42 -13.25 11.74
C SER A 93 -8.45 -13.08 10.56
N ILE A 94 -7.81 -11.90 10.44
CA ILE A 94 -6.77 -11.66 9.43
C ILE A 94 -5.58 -12.61 9.65
N GLY A 95 -5.22 -12.92 10.91
CA GLY A 95 -4.24 -13.97 11.22
C GLY A 95 -4.63 -15.37 10.74
N GLN A 96 -5.91 -15.73 10.78
CA GLN A 96 -6.40 -16.99 10.20
C GLN A 96 -6.30 -16.97 8.68
N ASP A 97 -6.67 -15.84 8.05
CA ASP A 97 -6.56 -15.66 6.60
C ASP A 97 -5.12 -15.70 6.11
N ILE A 98 -4.16 -15.08 6.80
CA ILE A 98 -2.73 -15.17 6.47
C ILE A 98 -2.28 -16.63 6.37
N LYS A 99 -2.64 -17.46 7.35
CA LYS A 99 -2.32 -18.90 7.36
C LYS A 99 -3.07 -19.66 6.25
N SER A 100 -4.31 -19.27 5.96
CA SER A 100 -5.12 -19.80 4.84
C SER A 100 -4.46 -19.52 3.49
N CYS A 101 -4.01 -18.28 3.25
CA CYS A 101 -3.27 -17.86 2.06
C CYS A 101 -1.95 -18.62 1.91
N GLN A 102 -1.16 -18.70 2.99
CA GLN A 102 0.11 -19.44 3.02
C GLN A 102 -0.08 -20.93 2.72
N SER A 103 -1.17 -21.55 3.21
CA SER A 103 -1.50 -22.95 2.91
C SER A 103 -1.83 -23.20 1.42
N LYS A 104 -2.22 -22.15 0.68
CA LYS A 104 -2.47 -22.16 -0.78
C LYS A 104 -1.21 -21.77 -1.57
N GLY A 105 -0.06 -21.66 -0.91
CA GLY A 105 1.22 -21.28 -1.53
C GLY A 105 1.35 -19.79 -1.87
N LYS A 106 0.43 -18.93 -1.41
CA LYS A 106 0.55 -17.47 -1.56
C LYS A 106 1.59 -16.90 -0.59
N LYS A 107 2.15 -15.73 -0.88
CA LYS A 107 2.97 -14.96 0.09
C LYS A 107 2.22 -13.76 0.62
N ILE A 108 2.35 -13.50 1.91
CA ILE A 108 1.77 -12.33 2.57
C ILE A 108 2.88 -11.45 3.14
N LEU A 109 3.02 -10.23 2.62
CA LEU A 109 3.98 -9.23 3.11
C LEU A 109 3.22 -8.17 3.92
N LEU A 110 3.87 -7.50 4.87
CA LEU A 110 3.33 -6.30 5.53
C LEU A 110 4.04 -5.05 5.00
N ALA A 111 3.30 -4.13 4.39
CA ALA A 111 3.84 -2.84 3.96
C ALA A 111 3.95 -1.86 5.14
N LEU A 112 5.12 -1.24 5.23
CA LEU A 112 5.39 -0.08 6.06
C LEU A 112 5.21 1.18 5.20
N GLY A 113 4.46 2.15 5.71
CA GLY A 113 4.39 3.49 5.15
C GLY A 113 3.02 3.86 4.55
N GLY A 114 2.99 4.09 3.24
CA GLY A 114 1.86 4.63 2.49
C GLY A 114 1.72 6.16 2.59
N ALA A 115 0.75 6.72 1.88
CA ALA A 115 0.63 8.17 1.64
C ALA A 115 0.43 9.07 2.88
N ASN A 116 0.16 8.52 4.06
CA ASN A 116 -0.02 9.29 5.31
C ASN A 116 1.27 10.02 5.75
N GLY A 117 2.44 9.47 5.44
CA GLY A 117 3.76 10.10 5.68
C GLY A 117 4.22 10.27 7.15
N ASP A 118 3.36 10.06 8.16
CA ASP A 118 3.67 10.17 9.59
C ASP A 118 4.45 8.96 10.14
N TYR A 119 5.64 8.75 9.61
CA TYR A 119 6.55 7.65 9.96
C TYR A 119 8.00 7.96 9.61
N GLY A 120 8.92 7.17 10.18
CA GLY A 120 10.32 7.12 9.78
C GLY A 120 11.27 7.15 10.97
N PHE A 121 12.54 7.39 10.67
CA PHE A 121 13.64 7.26 11.60
C PHE A 121 14.50 8.53 11.64
N THR A 122 15.25 8.71 12.73
CA THR A 122 16.22 9.80 12.89
C THR A 122 17.68 9.34 12.76
N GLY A 123 17.89 8.02 12.71
CA GLY A 123 19.18 7.39 12.47
C GLY A 123 19.08 5.89 12.23
N ASP A 124 20.15 5.30 11.67
CA ASP A 124 20.34 3.84 11.52
C ASP A 124 20.09 3.03 12.81
N SER A 125 20.31 3.61 13.99
CA SER A 125 19.99 2.98 15.27
C SER A 125 18.50 2.70 15.43
N ASP A 126 17.64 3.63 15.01
CA ASP A 126 16.20 3.50 15.15
C ASP A 126 15.68 2.41 14.21
N GLY A 127 16.15 2.41 12.96
CA GLY A 127 15.86 1.37 11.98
C GLY A 127 16.34 -0.02 12.44
N THR A 128 17.54 -0.12 13.00
CA THR A 128 18.07 -1.37 13.56
C THR A 128 17.18 -1.89 14.70
N ASN A 129 16.83 -1.03 15.66
CA ASN A 129 15.98 -1.39 16.79
C ASN A 129 14.55 -1.75 16.35
N PHE A 130 14.02 -1.06 15.34
CA PHE A 130 12.66 -1.32 14.84
C PHE A 130 12.53 -2.67 14.13
N ALA A 131 13.64 -3.26 13.67
CA ALA A 131 13.66 -4.63 13.15
C ALA A 131 13.23 -5.66 14.21
N ASP A 132 13.61 -5.46 15.49
CA ASP A 132 13.15 -6.30 16.60
C ASP A 132 11.65 -6.13 16.83
N THR A 133 11.13 -4.90 16.78
CA THR A 133 9.68 -4.61 16.89
C THR A 133 8.88 -5.32 15.81
N LEU A 134 9.29 -5.21 14.54
CA LEU A 134 8.63 -5.91 13.43
C LEU A 134 8.69 -7.43 13.58
N TRP A 135 9.85 -7.96 13.95
CA TRP A 135 10.05 -9.40 14.10
C TRP A 135 9.18 -9.99 15.24
N ASN A 136 9.08 -9.28 16.36
CA ASN A 136 8.32 -9.71 17.54
C ASN A 136 6.79 -9.56 17.38
N LEU A 137 6.32 -8.54 16.64
CA LEU A 137 4.89 -8.32 16.40
C LEU A 137 4.33 -9.11 15.21
N PHE A 138 5.13 -9.33 14.15
CA PHE A 138 4.65 -9.83 12.86
C PHE A 138 5.48 -10.99 12.27
N GLY A 139 6.75 -11.14 12.68
CA GLY A 139 7.62 -12.26 12.30
C GLY A 139 7.49 -13.48 13.22
N GLU A 140 8.54 -14.31 13.33
CA GLU A 140 8.58 -15.46 14.26
C GLU A 140 9.08 -15.09 15.68
N GLY A 141 9.21 -13.81 16.00
CA GLY A 141 9.51 -13.36 17.37
C GLY A 141 8.29 -13.39 18.29
N GLU A 142 8.48 -13.01 19.56
CA GLU A 142 7.44 -13.12 20.59
C GLU A 142 6.97 -11.73 21.09
N SER A 143 5.66 -11.58 21.30
CA SER A 143 5.05 -10.40 21.94
C SER A 143 3.64 -10.74 22.45
N ASP A 144 3.21 -10.09 23.54
CA ASP A 144 1.85 -10.20 24.07
C ASP A 144 0.80 -9.49 23.19
N THR A 145 1.23 -8.60 22.29
CA THR A 145 0.36 -7.71 21.49
C THR A 145 0.46 -7.96 19.98
N ARG A 146 0.72 -9.21 19.56
CA ARG A 146 0.80 -9.60 18.14
C ARG A 146 -0.53 -9.37 17.41
N PRO A 147 -0.61 -8.46 16.40
CA PRO A 147 -1.87 -8.13 15.72
C PRO A 147 -2.54 -9.32 15.03
N PHE A 148 -1.74 -10.21 14.45
CA PHE A 148 -2.24 -11.37 13.71
C PHE A 148 -2.21 -12.67 14.55
N GLY A 149 -2.09 -12.56 15.87
CA GLY A 149 -2.02 -13.71 16.78
C GLY A 149 -0.76 -14.56 16.52
N ASP A 150 -0.96 -15.86 16.31
CA ASP A 150 0.09 -16.84 16.02
C ASP A 150 0.54 -16.83 14.55
N ALA A 151 -0.12 -16.07 13.66
CA ALA A 151 0.32 -15.94 12.28
C ALA A 151 1.59 -15.09 12.18
N ALA A 152 2.50 -15.49 11.29
CA ALA A 152 3.68 -14.73 10.93
C ALA A 152 3.65 -14.42 9.43
N VAL A 153 3.90 -13.16 9.05
CA VAL A 153 3.99 -12.75 7.65
C VAL A 153 5.16 -13.45 6.95
N ASP A 154 5.23 -13.40 5.62
CA ASP A 154 6.33 -13.92 4.80
C ASP A 154 7.36 -12.84 4.45
N GLY A 155 7.16 -11.60 4.88
CA GLY A 155 8.09 -10.52 4.57
C GLY A 155 7.57 -9.13 4.94
N PHE A 156 8.40 -8.13 4.65
CA PHE A 156 8.08 -6.72 4.84
C PHE A 156 8.29 -5.97 3.53
N ASP A 157 7.35 -5.08 3.23
CA ASP A 157 7.39 -4.17 2.08
C ASP A 157 7.67 -2.74 2.56
N PHE A 158 8.51 -2.02 1.82
CA PHE A 158 8.89 -0.65 2.09
C PHE A 158 8.21 0.29 1.09
N ASP A 159 6.98 0.70 1.41
CA ASP A 159 6.18 1.66 0.63
C ASP A 159 6.31 3.05 1.26
N ILE A 160 7.53 3.58 1.21
CA ILE A 160 7.88 4.85 1.87
C ILE A 160 7.63 5.99 0.89
N GLU A 161 6.76 6.94 1.24
CA GLU A 161 6.32 8.00 0.32
C GLU A 161 6.73 9.43 0.77
N ASN A 162 7.29 9.57 1.98
CA ASN A 162 7.55 10.87 2.60
C ASN A 162 8.93 11.50 2.30
N LYS A 163 9.72 10.91 1.39
CA LYS A 163 11.05 11.39 0.96
C LYS A 163 12.12 11.43 2.06
N ASN A 164 11.88 10.77 3.19
CA ASN A 164 12.91 10.48 4.18
C ASN A 164 13.46 9.06 3.92
N GLN A 165 14.79 8.92 3.77
CA GLN A 165 15.46 7.64 3.51
C GLN A 165 16.20 7.08 4.74
N GLU A 166 16.20 7.82 5.85
CA GLU A 166 16.99 7.52 7.05
C GLU A 166 16.58 6.18 7.67
N GLY A 167 17.57 5.39 8.13
CA GLY A 167 17.37 4.14 8.88
C GLY A 167 16.83 2.92 8.11
N TYR A 168 16.20 3.07 6.93
CA TYR A 168 15.62 1.94 6.20
C TYR A 168 16.68 0.92 5.72
N VAL A 169 17.88 1.40 5.36
CA VAL A 169 19.02 0.53 5.00
C VAL A 169 19.44 -0.36 6.18
N ALA A 170 19.53 0.20 7.38
CA ALA A 170 19.87 -0.54 8.59
C ALA A 170 18.75 -1.50 9.01
N LEU A 171 17.49 -1.07 8.94
CA LEU A 171 16.30 -1.89 9.18
C LEU A 171 16.29 -3.14 8.28
N ALA A 172 16.48 -2.98 6.97
CA ALA A 172 16.53 -4.10 6.03
C ALA A 172 17.68 -5.09 6.33
N LYS A 173 18.88 -4.59 6.66
CA LYS A 173 20.03 -5.43 7.04
C LYS A 173 19.79 -6.19 8.36
N ALA A 174 19.16 -5.54 9.34
CA ALA A 174 18.77 -6.17 10.60
C ALA A 174 17.69 -7.25 10.40
N LEU A 175 16.68 -6.99 9.57
CA LEU A 175 15.66 -7.98 9.18
C LEU A 175 16.27 -9.20 8.47
N ARG A 176 17.14 -9.01 7.46
CA ARG A 176 17.87 -10.12 6.81
C ARG A 176 18.66 -10.97 7.81
N THR A 177 19.19 -10.36 8.88
CA THR A 177 19.85 -11.09 9.96
C THR A 177 18.88 -12.00 10.71
N LYS A 178 17.66 -11.55 11.05
CA LYS A 178 16.62 -12.40 11.66
C LYS A 178 16.20 -13.56 10.76
N PHE A 179 16.05 -13.28 9.46
CA PHE A 179 15.59 -14.27 8.49
C PHE A 179 16.55 -15.44 8.34
N SER A 180 17.86 -15.22 8.51
CA SER A 180 18.90 -16.26 8.40
C SER A 180 18.71 -17.46 9.36
N SER A 181 17.96 -17.27 10.45
CA SER A 181 17.67 -18.27 11.48
C SER A 181 16.18 -18.68 11.55
N SER A 182 15.35 -18.24 10.61
CA SER A 182 13.89 -18.45 10.63
C SER A 182 13.45 -19.80 10.04
N SER A 183 12.22 -20.21 10.35
CA SER A 183 11.67 -21.52 9.95
C SER A 183 11.25 -21.62 8.47
N LYS A 184 11.08 -20.47 7.80
CA LYS A 184 10.66 -20.35 6.40
C LYS A 184 11.46 -19.26 5.68
N GLN A 185 11.38 -19.21 4.35
CA GLN A 185 11.94 -18.10 3.60
C GLN A 185 11.12 -16.82 3.85
N TYR A 186 11.82 -15.74 4.16
CA TYR A 186 11.30 -14.39 4.30
C TYR A 186 11.78 -13.47 3.18
N TYR A 187 10.93 -12.53 2.77
CA TYR A 187 11.20 -11.60 1.67
C TYR A 187 11.25 -10.13 2.15
N LEU A 188 12.04 -9.31 1.46
CA LEU A 188 11.96 -7.85 1.52
C LEU A 188 11.58 -7.30 0.14
N SER A 189 10.66 -6.34 0.12
CA SER A 189 10.32 -5.59 -1.09
C SER A 189 10.31 -4.08 -0.83
N ALA A 190 10.36 -3.29 -1.89
CA ALA A 190 10.13 -1.85 -1.82
C ALA A 190 9.26 -1.38 -2.98
N ALA A 191 8.49 -0.32 -2.79
CA ALA A 191 7.54 0.20 -3.76
C ALA A 191 7.91 1.61 -4.27
N PRO A 192 9.07 1.79 -4.92
CA PRO A 192 9.50 3.10 -5.43
C PRO A 192 8.49 3.64 -6.46
N GLN A 193 8.39 4.96 -6.57
CA GLN A 193 7.79 5.57 -7.75
C GLN A 193 8.70 5.34 -8.97
N CYS A 194 8.18 5.46 -10.20
CA CYS A 194 9.00 5.22 -11.39
C CYS A 194 10.17 6.21 -11.57
N VAL A 195 10.21 7.32 -10.83
CA VAL A 195 11.31 8.30 -10.86
C VAL A 195 12.57 7.66 -10.28
N TYR A 196 13.71 7.81 -10.95
CA TYR A 196 14.96 7.18 -10.55
C TYR A 196 16.11 8.19 -10.42
N PRO A 197 16.87 8.20 -9.29
CA PRO A 197 16.61 7.43 -8.07
C PRO A 197 15.31 7.90 -7.39
N ASP A 198 14.67 6.99 -6.66
CA ASP A 198 13.50 7.31 -5.85
C ASP A 198 13.92 8.11 -4.60
N GLU A 199 13.11 9.10 -4.19
CA GLU A 199 13.45 10.03 -3.10
C GLU A 199 13.24 9.45 -1.69
N SER A 200 12.57 8.30 -1.55
CA SER A 200 12.24 7.66 -0.27
C SER A 200 12.96 6.32 -0.06
N VAL A 201 13.06 5.51 -1.11
CA VAL A 201 13.67 4.15 -1.05
C VAL A 201 14.90 3.99 -1.95
N GLY A 202 15.43 5.08 -2.51
CA GLY A 202 16.64 5.05 -3.36
C GLY A 202 17.85 4.43 -2.67
N ASP A 203 18.17 4.85 -1.46
CA ASP A 203 19.27 4.33 -0.65
C ASP A 203 19.02 2.88 -0.20
N LEU A 204 17.78 2.57 0.21
CA LEU A 204 17.36 1.19 0.52
C LEU A 204 17.67 0.25 -0.65
N LEU A 205 17.21 0.61 -1.86
CA LEU A 205 17.40 -0.16 -3.08
C LEU A 205 18.88 -0.22 -3.52
N ALA A 206 19.69 0.80 -3.23
CA ALA A 206 21.11 0.83 -3.56
C ALA A 206 22.01 0.09 -2.57
N GLN A 207 21.59 -0.07 -1.30
CA GLN A 207 22.47 -0.47 -0.20
C GLN A 207 22.00 -1.69 0.62
N ALA A 208 20.78 -2.18 0.41
CA ALA A 208 20.23 -3.37 1.07
C ALA A 208 19.94 -4.52 0.09
N ASP A 209 19.87 -5.74 0.62
CA ASP A 209 19.45 -6.93 -0.10
C ASP A 209 17.91 -6.99 -0.11
N ILE A 210 17.32 -6.64 -1.26
CA ILE A 210 15.88 -6.58 -1.51
C ILE A 210 15.52 -7.64 -2.57
N ASP A 211 14.42 -8.38 -2.38
CA ASP A 211 13.97 -9.42 -3.31
C ASP A 211 13.12 -8.85 -4.45
N PHE A 212 12.23 -7.90 -4.14
CA PHE A 212 11.25 -7.38 -5.10
C PHE A 212 11.22 -5.84 -5.13
N ALA A 213 11.07 -5.25 -6.31
CA ALA A 213 10.81 -3.82 -6.49
C ALA A 213 9.46 -3.63 -7.19
N PHE A 214 8.47 -3.13 -6.46
CA PHE A 214 7.10 -2.88 -6.92
C PHE A 214 6.98 -1.47 -7.51
N ILE A 215 7.65 -1.23 -8.64
CA ILE A 215 7.85 0.11 -9.19
C ILE A 215 6.52 0.69 -9.68
N GLN A 216 6.07 1.80 -9.10
CA GLN A 216 4.81 2.45 -9.41
C GLN A 216 4.91 3.22 -10.75
N PHE A 217 4.50 2.59 -11.86
CA PHE A 217 4.48 3.19 -13.21
C PHE A 217 3.18 3.95 -13.50
N TYR A 218 2.74 4.74 -12.54
CA TYR A 218 1.57 5.61 -12.61
C TYR A 218 1.85 6.93 -11.88
N ASN A 219 0.88 7.86 -11.89
CA ASN A 219 0.95 9.16 -11.22
C ASN A 219 2.13 10.10 -11.61
N ASN A 220 2.97 9.72 -12.58
CA ASN A 220 4.25 10.40 -12.86
C ASN A 220 4.43 10.72 -14.36
N TYR A 221 5.58 11.29 -14.73
CA TYR A 221 5.98 11.47 -16.15
C TYR A 221 6.42 10.14 -16.79
N CYS A 222 6.95 9.23 -15.99
CA CYS A 222 7.45 7.92 -16.38
C CYS A 222 6.40 6.79 -16.29
N SER A 223 5.11 7.15 -16.19
CA SER A 223 4.01 6.18 -16.26
C SER A 223 4.07 5.31 -17.51
N LEU A 224 3.46 4.12 -17.46
CA LEU A 224 3.46 3.15 -18.57
C LEU A 224 2.90 3.75 -19.89
N ASP A 225 1.90 4.63 -19.80
CA ASP A 225 1.29 5.37 -20.92
C ASP A 225 2.11 6.58 -21.44
N LYS A 226 3.26 6.88 -20.81
CA LYS A 226 4.06 8.10 -21.05
C LYS A 226 5.53 7.76 -21.33
N GLN A 227 6.47 8.34 -20.58
CA GLN A 227 7.91 8.12 -20.75
C GLN A 227 8.38 6.91 -19.94
N PHE A 228 7.78 5.75 -20.21
CA PHE A 228 8.04 4.50 -19.50
C PHE A 228 9.54 4.16 -19.46
N ASN A 229 10.15 4.25 -18.28
CA ASN A 229 11.62 4.24 -18.10
C ASN A 229 12.17 2.90 -17.62
N TRP A 230 11.55 1.79 -18.01
CA TRP A 230 11.93 0.43 -17.60
C TRP A 230 13.42 0.11 -17.76
N ASP A 231 14.05 0.58 -18.83
CA ASP A 231 15.49 0.34 -19.07
C ASP A 231 16.39 0.93 -17.97
N THR A 232 15.96 2.02 -17.33
CA THR A 232 16.65 2.59 -16.16
C THR A 232 16.59 1.64 -14.97
N TRP A 233 15.41 1.09 -14.68
CA TRP A 233 15.18 0.11 -13.61
C TRP A 233 15.87 -1.24 -13.90
N ALA A 234 15.84 -1.70 -15.14
CA ALA A 234 16.57 -2.87 -15.60
C ALA A 234 18.10 -2.71 -15.48
N LYS A 235 18.62 -1.48 -15.71
CA LYS A 235 20.02 -1.14 -15.46
C LYS A 235 20.33 -1.09 -13.96
N TYR A 236 19.43 -0.55 -13.14
CA TYR A 236 19.54 -0.58 -11.67
C TYR A 236 19.71 -2.01 -11.14
N ALA A 237 18.85 -2.95 -11.54
CA ALA A 237 18.92 -4.34 -11.06
C ALA A 237 20.27 -5.00 -11.39
N LYS A 238 20.78 -4.79 -12.60
CA LYS A 238 22.07 -5.34 -13.05
C LYS A 238 23.26 -4.65 -12.39
N SER A 239 23.29 -3.32 -12.39
CA SER A 239 24.49 -2.54 -12.05
C SER A 239 24.52 -2.09 -10.58
N THR A 240 23.39 -1.64 -10.04
CA THR A 240 23.32 -0.95 -8.73
C THR A 240 22.90 -1.87 -7.60
N SER A 241 21.78 -2.60 -7.75
CA SER A 241 21.18 -3.38 -6.65
C SER A 241 22.19 -4.36 -6.03
N PRO A 242 22.30 -4.47 -4.69
CA PRO A 242 23.11 -5.50 -4.05
C PRO A 242 22.66 -6.92 -4.43
N ASN A 243 21.34 -7.14 -4.54
CA ASN A 243 20.77 -8.40 -5.03
C ASN A 243 20.62 -8.36 -6.56
N LYS A 244 21.53 -9.02 -7.28
CA LYS A 244 21.47 -9.09 -8.76
C LYS A 244 20.30 -9.93 -9.30
N ASN A 245 19.66 -10.72 -8.43
CA ASN A 245 18.48 -11.52 -8.75
C ASN A 245 17.17 -10.81 -8.40
N ILE A 246 17.21 -9.55 -7.94
CA ILE A 246 16.02 -8.75 -7.62
C ILE A 246 15.01 -8.79 -8.76
N LYS A 247 13.73 -8.98 -8.42
CA LYS A 247 12.63 -9.02 -9.37
C LYS A 247 11.92 -7.66 -9.39
N LEU A 248 11.89 -7.07 -10.57
CA LEU A 248 11.22 -5.83 -10.88
C LEU A 248 9.80 -6.15 -11.34
N PHE A 249 8.83 -5.50 -10.73
CA PHE A 249 7.41 -5.58 -11.10
C PHE A 249 6.99 -4.26 -11.74
N VAL A 250 6.09 -4.35 -12.71
CA VAL A 250 5.41 -3.18 -13.25
C VAL A 250 4.18 -2.92 -12.38
N GLY A 251 4.23 -1.90 -11.51
CA GLY A 251 3.14 -1.48 -10.64
C GLY A 251 2.14 -0.59 -11.38
N LEU A 252 0.85 -0.92 -11.27
CA LEU A 252 -0.25 -0.28 -12.00
C LEU A 252 -1.48 -0.05 -11.09
N PRO A 253 -2.33 0.96 -11.41
CA PRO A 253 -3.63 1.10 -10.77
C PRO A 253 -4.56 -0.05 -11.23
N GLY A 254 -5.29 -0.65 -10.31
CA GLY A 254 -6.25 -1.74 -10.58
C GLY A 254 -7.51 -1.28 -11.34
N ALA A 255 -7.80 0.02 -11.32
CA ALA A 255 -8.92 0.66 -11.99
C ALA A 255 -8.62 2.14 -12.30
N GLN A 256 -9.42 2.76 -13.16
CA GLN A 256 -9.34 4.20 -13.48
C GLN A 256 -9.46 5.11 -12.24
N SER A 257 -10.20 4.66 -11.22
CA SER A 257 -10.42 5.33 -9.94
C SER A 257 -9.32 5.09 -8.88
N ALA A 258 -8.39 4.17 -9.12
CA ALA A 258 -7.44 3.73 -8.09
C ALA A 258 -6.25 4.68 -7.88
N ALA A 259 -5.98 5.56 -8.86
CA ALA A 259 -4.90 6.55 -8.82
C ALA A 259 -5.28 7.81 -9.61
N GLY A 260 -4.61 8.94 -9.36
CA GLY A 260 -4.89 10.21 -10.04
C GLY A 260 -4.58 10.19 -11.56
N SER A 261 -3.62 9.38 -12.01
CA SER A 261 -3.40 9.10 -13.44
C SER A 261 -2.59 7.81 -13.66
N GLY A 262 -2.60 7.27 -14.88
CA GLY A 262 -1.76 6.11 -15.27
C GLY A 262 -2.44 4.75 -15.19
N TYR A 263 -3.77 4.68 -15.03
CA TYR A 263 -4.52 3.47 -15.38
C TYR A 263 -4.45 3.25 -16.89
N VAL A 264 -4.27 2.00 -17.31
CA VAL A 264 -4.13 1.60 -18.72
C VAL A 264 -4.95 0.34 -18.98
N ASP A 265 -5.46 0.20 -20.21
CA ASP A 265 -6.18 -1.00 -20.60
C ASP A 265 -5.26 -2.22 -20.79
N ILE A 266 -5.87 -3.40 -20.83
CA ILE A 266 -5.14 -4.67 -20.94
C ILE A 266 -4.38 -4.84 -22.27
N SER A 267 -4.76 -4.13 -23.34
CA SER A 267 -4.03 -4.17 -24.62
C SER A 267 -2.71 -3.40 -24.53
N THR A 268 -2.72 -2.27 -23.82
CA THR A 268 -1.52 -1.50 -23.48
C THR A 268 -0.58 -2.34 -22.61
N VAL A 269 -1.11 -3.02 -21.57
CA VAL A 269 -0.31 -3.93 -20.74
C VAL A 269 0.31 -5.05 -21.56
N LYS A 270 -0.47 -5.77 -22.38
CA LYS A 270 0.04 -6.84 -23.27
C LYS A 270 1.15 -6.36 -24.20
N THR A 271 1.03 -5.14 -24.72
CA THR A 271 2.07 -4.51 -25.54
C THR A 271 3.36 -4.30 -24.73
N THR A 272 3.27 -3.74 -23.52
CA THR A 272 4.42 -3.54 -22.62
C THR A 272 5.08 -4.86 -22.22
N LEU A 273 4.30 -5.91 -21.94
CA LEU A 273 4.81 -7.23 -21.60
C LEU A 273 5.69 -7.84 -22.71
N SER A 274 5.41 -7.54 -23.99
CA SER A 274 6.28 -7.97 -25.11
C SER A 274 7.69 -7.34 -25.06
N THR A 275 7.81 -6.14 -24.49
CA THR A 275 9.09 -5.45 -24.28
C THR A 275 9.79 -5.95 -23.01
N VAL A 276 9.08 -5.95 -21.87
CA VAL A 276 9.71 -6.17 -20.56
C VAL A 276 9.87 -7.66 -20.20
N GLY A 277 9.00 -8.54 -20.70
CA GLY A 277 8.95 -9.95 -20.32
C GLY A 277 10.20 -10.75 -20.67
N SER A 278 11.02 -10.26 -21.62
CA SER A 278 12.33 -10.87 -21.94
C SER A 278 13.39 -10.64 -20.86
N ASN A 279 13.26 -9.59 -20.03
CA ASN A 279 14.23 -9.26 -18.98
C ASN A 279 14.29 -10.38 -17.92
N ALA A 280 15.50 -10.80 -17.52
CA ALA A 280 15.71 -11.82 -16.49
C ALA A 280 15.29 -11.35 -15.09
N ASN A 281 15.32 -10.03 -14.85
CA ASN A 281 14.85 -9.40 -13.63
C ASN A 281 13.35 -9.03 -13.67
N PHE A 282 12.59 -9.35 -14.71
CA PHE A 282 11.13 -9.14 -14.67
C PHE A 282 10.47 -10.20 -13.80
N GLY A 283 9.66 -9.80 -12.81
CA GLY A 283 8.93 -10.70 -11.91
C GLY A 283 7.43 -10.81 -12.17
N GLY A 284 6.82 -9.78 -12.78
CA GLY A 284 5.39 -9.73 -13.06
C GLY A 284 4.78 -8.34 -12.90
N ILE A 285 3.53 -8.29 -12.44
CA ILE A 285 2.74 -7.06 -12.28
C ILE A 285 2.34 -6.87 -10.81
N MET A 286 2.39 -5.63 -10.33
CA MET A 286 1.81 -5.22 -9.06
C MET A 286 0.57 -4.36 -9.31
N LEU A 287 -0.48 -4.52 -8.50
CA LEU A 287 -1.74 -3.79 -8.61
C LEU A 287 -2.09 -3.06 -7.31
N TRP A 288 -2.29 -1.74 -7.43
CA TRP A 288 -2.90 -0.90 -6.40
C TRP A 288 -4.40 -0.70 -6.71
N ASP A 289 -5.35 -1.29 -5.98
CA ASP A 289 -5.24 -2.34 -4.97
C ASP A 289 -6.12 -3.55 -5.34
N ALA A 290 -6.19 -4.56 -4.47
CA ALA A 290 -7.02 -5.74 -4.65
C ALA A 290 -8.51 -5.40 -4.83
N SER A 291 -9.03 -4.42 -4.08
CA SER A 291 -10.44 -4.01 -4.15
C SER A 291 -10.78 -3.42 -5.52
N GLN A 292 -9.90 -2.58 -6.08
CA GLN A 292 -10.05 -1.99 -7.40
C GLN A 292 -9.87 -3.05 -8.51
N ALA A 293 -8.81 -3.86 -8.43
CA ALA A 293 -8.47 -4.84 -9.47
C ALA A 293 -9.50 -5.99 -9.61
N PHE A 294 -10.23 -6.32 -8.54
CA PHE A 294 -11.27 -7.36 -8.55
C PHE A 294 -12.67 -6.81 -8.88
N THR A 295 -12.97 -5.55 -8.55
CA THR A 295 -14.24 -4.92 -8.91
C THR A 295 -14.25 -4.45 -10.36
N ASN A 296 -13.14 -3.90 -10.88
CA ASN A 296 -12.97 -3.53 -12.28
C ASN A 296 -13.16 -4.74 -13.20
N LYS A 297 -14.10 -4.66 -14.16
CA LYS A 297 -14.42 -5.75 -15.08
C LYS A 297 -13.89 -5.49 -16.47
N VAL A 298 -13.09 -6.41 -16.97
CA VAL A 298 -12.49 -6.37 -18.32
C VAL A 298 -12.76 -7.69 -19.01
N ASN A 299 -13.36 -7.65 -20.20
CA ASN A 299 -13.71 -8.81 -21.02
C ASN A 299 -14.51 -9.91 -20.26
N GLY A 300 -15.38 -9.51 -19.33
CA GLY A 300 -16.18 -10.43 -18.50
C GLY A 300 -15.47 -11.00 -17.27
N GLY A 301 -14.15 -10.85 -17.17
CA GLY A 301 -13.36 -11.18 -15.98
C GLY A 301 -13.05 -9.96 -15.10
N THR A 302 -12.25 -10.15 -14.05
CA THR A 302 -11.65 -9.04 -13.29
C THR A 302 -10.43 -8.47 -14.02
N PHE A 303 -9.97 -7.27 -13.66
CA PHE A 303 -8.72 -6.75 -14.18
C PHE A 303 -7.53 -7.61 -13.73
N ALA A 304 -7.50 -8.05 -12.47
CA ALA A 304 -6.50 -9.00 -11.96
C ALA A 304 -6.42 -10.29 -12.81
N HIS A 305 -7.57 -10.87 -13.16
CA HIS A 305 -7.64 -12.04 -14.04
C HIS A 305 -7.09 -11.78 -15.44
N ALA A 306 -7.45 -10.63 -16.02
CA ALA A 306 -6.94 -10.22 -17.33
C ALA A 306 -5.41 -10.04 -17.32
N ILE A 307 -4.87 -9.50 -16.23
CA ILE A 307 -3.42 -9.37 -15.98
C ILE A 307 -2.75 -10.75 -15.85
N LYS A 308 -3.28 -11.67 -15.03
CA LYS A 308 -2.71 -13.02 -14.88
C LYS A 308 -2.68 -13.76 -16.22
N GLN A 309 -3.77 -13.73 -16.99
CA GLN A 309 -3.80 -14.30 -18.35
C GLN A 309 -2.73 -13.70 -19.27
N ALA A 310 -2.58 -12.37 -19.25
CA ALA A 310 -1.58 -11.68 -20.07
C ALA A 310 -0.15 -12.11 -19.70
N LEU A 311 0.13 -12.27 -18.41
CA LEU A 311 1.42 -12.73 -17.92
C LEU A 311 1.70 -14.19 -18.26
N SER A 312 0.77 -15.13 -18.00
CA SER A 312 0.97 -16.54 -18.32
C SER A 312 1.16 -16.77 -19.83
N SER A 313 0.61 -15.89 -20.69
CA SER A 313 0.85 -15.94 -22.14
C SER A 313 2.31 -15.69 -22.56
N LEU A 314 3.15 -15.10 -21.70
CA LEU A 314 4.60 -14.94 -21.93
C LEU A 314 5.36 -16.28 -21.87
N GLY A 315 4.81 -17.30 -21.20
CA GLY A 315 5.42 -18.64 -21.08
C GLY A 315 5.30 -19.49 -22.35
N GLY A 316 4.40 -19.13 -23.27
CA GLY A 316 4.22 -19.77 -24.57
C GLY A 316 3.00 -20.70 -24.67
N SER A 317 2.51 -20.84 -25.91
CA SER A 317 1.34 -21.62 -26.34
C SER A 317 -0.02 -21.10 -25.86
N VAL A 318 -0.62 -20.27 -26.71
CA VAL A 318 -2.05 -19.92 -26.66
C VAL A 318 -2.89 -21.19 -26.84
N SER A 319 -3.52 -21.68 -25.78
CA SER A 319 -4.66 -22.58 -25.89
C SER A 319 -5.90 -21.75 -26.24
N ASN A 320 -6.12 -21.54 -27.55
CA ASN A 320 -7.38 -21.01 -28.06
C ASN A 320 -8.49 -22.05 -27.81
N ASP A 321 -9.22 -21.91 -26.70
CA ASP A 321 -10.55 -22.54 -26.54
C ASP A 321 -11.65 -21.48 -26.66
N ASP A 322 -11.69 -20.82 -27.82
CA ASP A 322 -12.84 -20.03 -28.27
C ASP A 322 -13.82 -20.94 -29.03
N SER A 323 -14.36 -21.93 -28.33
CA SER A 323 -15.38 -22.86 -28.84
C SER A 323 -16.80 -22.23 -28.87
N ASN A 324 -16.95 -21.04 -29.46
CA ASN A 324 -18.26 -20.40 -29.59
C ASN A 324 -19.02 -20.91 -30.84
N SER A 325 -19.74 -22.03 -30.65
CA SER A 325 -20.55 -22.67 -31.68
C SER A 325 -21.83 -21.86 -31.99
N SER A 326 -21.76 -20.95 -32.96
CA SER A 326 -22.94 -20.43 -33.67
C SER A 326 -23.09 -21.13 -35.02
N GLY A 327 -23.98 -22.12 -35.08
CA GLY A 327 -24.23 -22.87 -36.29
C GLY A 327 -25.05 -22.09 -37.31
N GLN A 328 -24.54 -21.94 -38.54
CA GLN A 328 -25.39 -21.65 -39.69
C GLN A 328 -24.91 -22.39 -40.93
N ALA A 329 -25.78 -23.26 -41.46
CA ALA A 329 -25.50 -24.02 -42.66
C ALA A 329 -25.62 -23.15 -43.91
N SER A 330 -24.70 -23.33 -44.87
CA SER A 330 -24.96 -23.04 -46.28
C SER A 330 -24.14 -23.96 -47.16
N SER A 331 -24.80 -24.56 -48.15
CA SER A 331 -24.21 -25.59 -48.99
C SER A 331 -23.39 -25.00 -50.12
N SER A 332 -22.29 -25.65 -50.48
CA SER A 332 -21.77 -25.63 -51.83
C SER A 332 -21.18 -26.98 -52.25
N THR A 333 -21.79 -27.55 -53.30
CA THR A 333 -21.14 -28.41 -54.30
C THR A 333 -20.00 -27.61 -54.97
N VAL A 334 -18.95 -28.12 -55.65
CA VAL A 334 -18.54 -29.41 -56.25
C VAL A 334 -16.98 -29.40 -56.27
N ALA A 335 -16.19 -30.43 -56.59
CA ALA A 335 -16.37 -31.79 -57.09
C ALA A 335 -15.19 -32.70 -56.62
N ALA A 336 -15.16 -33.96 -57.05
CA ALA A 336 -14.05 -34.89 -56.82
C ALA A 336 -12.94 -34.81 -57.90
N SER A 337 -11.72 -35.21 -57.53
CA SER A 337 -10.73 -35.76 -58.47
C SER A 337 -9.78 -36.74 -57.75
N SER A 338 -9.52 -37.86 -58.41
CA SER A 338 -8.59 -38.95 -58.06
C SER A 338 -7.14 -38.44 -57.86
N SER A 339 -6.22 -39.10 -57.14
CA SER A 339 -5.87 -40.51 -57.33
C SER A 339 -5.06 -41.18 -56.20
N THR A 340 -5.26 -42.48 -56.15
CA THR A 340 -4.50 -43.60 -55.56
C THR A 340 -2.99 -43.69 -55.84
N GLY A 341 -2.22 -44.05 -54.79
CA GLY A 341 -1.09 -45.02 -54.82
C GLY A 341 0.28 -44.51 -55.34
N VAL A 342 1.43 -45.17 -55.07
CA VAL A 342 1.74 -46.38 -54.26
C VAL A 342 3.19 -46.29 -53.73
N ASN A 343 3.37 -46.71 -52.46
CA ASN A 343 4.42 -47.52 -51.81
C ASN A 343 5.79 -47.89 -52.49
N ALA A 344 6.77 -48.17 -51.61
CA ALA A 344 8.12 -48.77 -51.79
C ALA A 344 9.22 -47.92 -52.48
N GLY A 345 10.50 -47.99 -52.09
CA GLY A 345 11.12 -48.69 -50.94
C GLY A 345 12.65 -48.85 -51.07
N SER A 346 13.29 -49.33 -49.99
CA SER A 346 14.70 -49.78 -49.85
C SER A 346 15.79 -48.71 -49.68
N THR A 347 16.97 -48.91 -49.06
CA THR A 347 17.57 -49.75 -47.98
C THR A 347 19.08 -49.42 -48.01
N SER A 348 19.75 -49.25 -46.86
CA SER A 348 21.16 -49.63 -46.54
C SER A 348 21.70 -48.75 -45.37
N THR A 349 21.82 -49.20 -44.11
CA THR A 349 22.91 -50.02 -43.50
C THR A 349 24.32 -49.53 -43.89
N SER A 350 25.24 -49.14 -42.99
CA SER A 350 25.83 -49.91 -41.86
C SER A 350 26.77 -49.02 -41.00
N SER A 351 27.29 -49.33 -39.79
CA SER A 351 26.87 -50.21 -38.66
C SER A 351 27.94 -50.20 -37.51
N VAL A 352 27.53 -50.24 -36.22
CA VAL A 352 28.27 -50.89 -35.07
C VAL A 352 29.58 -50.20 -34.60
N ASN A 353 30.06 -50.14 -33.33
CA ASN A 353 29.99 -50.89 -32.04
C ASN A 353 30.32 -49.90 -30.86
N ASN A 354 30.42 -50.21 -29.56
CA ASN A 354 29.59 -50.91 -28.54
C ASN A 354 30.35 -50.89 -27.18
N GLY A 355 29.65 -51.03 -26.05
CA GLY A 355 30.20 -51.25 -24.69
C GLY A 355 29.34 -50.56 -23.62
N GLN A 356 28.35 -51.17 -22.93
CA GLN A 356 28.29 -52.37 -22.06
C GLN A 356 28.63 -52.13 -20.58
N TYR A 357 27.88 -52.82 -19.70
CA TYR A 357 27.92 -52.90 -18.21
C TYR A 357 27.26 -51.77 -17.40
N GLN A 358 26.48 -52.05 -16.34
CA GLN A 358 25.61 -53.20 -16.05
C GLN A 358 24.59 -52.85 -14.94
N GLN A 359 23.51 -53.64 -14.80
CA GLN A 359 22.53 -53.56 -13.71
C GLN A 359 23.01 -54.35 -12.47
N PRO A 360 22.43 -54.10 -11.28
CA PRO A 360 21.82 -55.23 -10.55
C PRO A 360 20.46 -54.90 -9.91
N SER A 361 19.78 -55.94 -9.43
CA SER A 361 18.41 -55.90 -8.89
C SER A 361 18.29 -56.27 -7.40
N SER A 362 17.20 -55.78 -6.79
CA SER A 362 16.43 -56.41 -5.70
C SER A 362 17.10 -56.92 -4.40
N ALA A 363 16.66 -56.35 -3.27
CA ALA A 363 16.50 -57.06 -1.99
C ALA A 363 15.30 -56.48 -1.21
N GLN A 364 14.61 -57.30 -0.41
CA GLN A 364 13.42 -56.94 0.38
C GLN A 364 13.71 -56.92 1.90
N VAL A 365 12.70 -56.48 2.69
CA VAL A 365 12.50 -56.66 4.15
C VAL A 365 13.49 -55.85 5.01
N SER A 366 13.11 -55.13 6.08
CA SER A 366 12.01 -55.38 7.00
C SER A 366 11.37 -54.10 7.57
N THR A 367 10.06 -54.17 7.84
CA THR A 367 9.36 -53.26 8.74
C THR A 367 9.36 -53.82 10.16
N SER A 368 9.56 -52.96 11.17
CA SER A 368 9.29 -53.31 12.56
C SER A 368 8.77 -52.08 13.31
N SER A 369 7.49 -52.14 13.67
CA SER A 369 6.83 -51.23 14.60
C SER A 369 7.39 -51.42 16.02
N VAL A 370 7.41 -50.36 16.81
CA VAL A 370 7.46 -50.45 18.28
C VAL A 370 6.26 -49.72 18.84
N ASN A 371 5.62 -50.36 19.81
CA ASN A 371 4.29 -50.03 20.31
C ASN A 371 4.34 -49.10 21.53
N ASN A 372 3.19 -48.49 21.83
CA ASN A 372 2.93 -47.67 23.00
C ASN A 372 3.04 -48.48 24.31
N GLY A 373 3.53 -47.87 25.40
CA GLY A 373 3.88 -48.62 26.63
C GLY A 373 4.16 -47.78 27.88
N LEU A 374 3.08 -47.24 28.47
CA LEU A 374 2.90 -46.82 29.88
C LEU A 374 4.09 -47.01 30.85
N TYR A 375 4.59 -45.90 31.43
CA TYR A 375 5.12 -45.88 32.80
C TYR A 375 5.00 -44.49 33.45
N GLN A 376 4.50 -44.45 34.69
CA GLN A 376 4.40 -43.29 35.59
C GLN A 376 4.49 -43.81 37.04
N PRO A 377 4.73 -42.98 38.06
CA PRO A 377 6.01 -42.34 38.39
C PRO A 377 6.66 -42.92 39.67
N SER A 378 7.93 -42.58 39.91
CA SER A 378 8.58 -42.75 41.23
C SER A 378 9.16 -41.41 41.70
N ALA A 379 9.04 -41.13 43.00
CA ALA A 379 9.22 -39.79 43.58
C ALA A 379 10.60 -39.57 44.25
N SER A 380 10.77 -38.32 44.72
CA SER A 380 11.70 -37.86 45.78
C SER A 380 13.07 -37.31 45.35
N ALA A 381 13.20 -35.98 45.32
CA ALA A 381 13.88 -35.23 46.38
C ALA A 381 13.84 -33.70 46.12
N GLN A 382 13.27 -32.92 47.06
CA GLN A 382 13.40 -31.47 47.14
C GLN A 382 14.19 -31.10 48.40
N ALA A 383 15.03 -30.06 48.31
CA ALA A 383 15.52 -29.27 49.45
C ALA A 383 16.15 -27.95 48.93
N PRO A 384 16.23 -26.87 49.73
CA PRO A 384 15.12 -26.31 50.49
C PRO A 384 14.99 -24.78 50.31
N VAL A 385 13.79 -24.24 50.55
CA VAL A 385 13.55 -22.78 50.66
C VAL A 385 13.57 -22.39 52.14
N SER A 386 14.22 -21.27 52.48
CA SER A 386 14.32 -20.76 53.86
C SER A 386 13.40 -19.55 54.10
N SER A 387 12.53 -19.62 55.11
CA SER A 387 11.69 -18.50 55.57
C SER A 387 11.40 -18.54 57.08
N VAL A 388 11.75 -17.47 57.80
CA VAL A 388 11.45 -17.14 59.23
C VAL A 388 11.75 -15.63 59.39
N ASN A 389 10.97 -14.73 60.02
CA ASN A 389 9.57 -14.75 60.44
C ASN A 389 8.96 -13.32 60.46
N ASN A 390 7.65 -13.31 60.63
CA ASN A 390 6.68 -12.24 60.92
C ASN A 390 7.10 -11.06 61.84
N GLY A 391 6.54 -9.87 61.57
CA GLY A 391 6.49 -8.69 62.46
C GLY A 391 5.32 -7.78 62.07
N GLN A 392 4.44 -7.44 63.04
CA GLN A 392 3.15 -6.77 62.81
C GLN A 392 3.17 -5.23 63.00
N TYR A 393 2.03 -4.60 62.68
CA TYR A 393 1.63 -3.20 62.89
C TYR A 393 2.22 -2.18 61.89
N GLN A 394 1.52 -1.15 61.40
CA GLN A 394 0.13 -0.71 61.67
C GLN A 394 -0.45 -0.01 60.43
N ALA A 395 -1.79 -0.03 60.26
CA ALA A 395 -2.47 0.73 59.22
C ALA A 395 -2.88 2.12 59.71
N SER A 396 -2.74 3.14 58.86
CA SER A 396 -3.32 4.47 59.06
C SER A 396 -3.91 5.01 57.75
N THR A 397 -5.21 5.29 57.76
CA THR A 397 -5.97 5.93 56.68
C THR A 397 -5.96 7.45 56.82
N SER A 398 -5.85 8.18 55.71
CA SER A 398 -6.39 9.54 55.62
C SER A 398 -6.66 9.95 54.17
N SER A 399 -7.68 10.78 53.98
CA SER A 399 -8.35 11.05 52.71
C SER A 399 -8.28 12.54 52.35
N VAL A 400 -8.16 12.83 51.04
CA VAL A 400 -8.70 14.03 50.34
C VAL A 400 -8.18 15.41 50.82
N ASN A 401 -7.50 16.17 49.93
CA ASN A 401 -8.16 17.33 49.30
C ASN A 401 -7.48 17.83 48.02
N ASN A 402 -8.27 18.59 47.24
CA ASN A 402 -7.90 19.21 45.97
C ASN A 402 -7.36 20.64 46.18
N GLY A 403 -6.46 21.15 45.33
CA GLY A 403 -5.93 22.52 45.48
C GLY A 403 -5.05 23.00 44.32
N LEU A 404 -5.47 24.06 43.63
CA LEU A 404 -4.79 24.71 42.50
C LEU A 404 -3.78 25.76 43.00
N TYR A 405 -2.58 25.85 42.38
CA TYR A 405 -2.02 27.04 41.68
C TYR A 405 -0.51 26.90 41.37
N GLN A 406 -0.08 27.48 40.24
CA GLN A 406 1.33 27.68 39.83
C GLN A 406 1.93 28.98 40.46
N PRO A 407 3.12 29.46 40.06
CA PRO A 407 4.45 28.87 40.27
C PRO A 407 5.41 29.85 40.97
N SER A 408 6.57 29.41 41.45
CA SER A 408 7.68 30.33 41.75
C SER A 408 9.05 29.71 41.45
N SER A 409 9.86 30.49 40.73
CA SER A 409 11.27 30.23 40.49
C SER A 409 12.11 30.65 41.69
N GLN A 410 13.10 29.83 42.06
CA GLN A 410 14.38 30.35 42.56
C GLN A 410 15.52 29.32 42.52
N THR A 411 16.70 29.83 42.21
CA THR A 411 17.95 29.11 41.98
C THR A 411 18.68 28.86 43.29
N GLN A 412 19.25 27.66 43.49
CA GLN A 412 20.62 27.57 44.01
C GLN A 412 21.28 26.21 43.76
N ALA A 413 22.59 26.25 43.53
CA ALA A 413 23.42 25.09 43.28
C ALA A 413 23.92 24.46 44.58
N ALA A 414 24.14 23.14 44.56
CA ALA A 414 24.93 22.43 45.55
C ALA A 414 26.00 21.60 44.83
N SER A 415 27.25 22.00 45.00
CA SER A 415 28.43 21.30 44.48
C SER A 415 28.77 20.09 45.34
N ILE A 416 29.11 18.96 44.72
CA ILE A 416 29.81 17.85 45.36
C ILE A 416 31.12 17.60 44.63
N SER A 417 32.23 17.63 45.37
CA SER A 417 33.58 17.38 44.88
C SER A 417 33.87 15.89 44.79
N VAL A 418 34.61 15.47 43.76
CA VAL A 418 35.39 14.21 43.77
C VAL A 418 36.80 14.50 43.26
N ASP A 419 37.75 13.74 43.78
CA ASP A 419 39.20 14.03 43.88
C ASP A 419 40.02 13.78 42.60
N GLN A 420 41.26 14.25 42.59
CA GLN A 420 42.19 14.22 41.46
C GLN A 420 42.88 12.87 41.23
N GLY A 421 43.11 12.54 39.95
CA GLY A 421 44.12 11.59 39.51
C GLY A 421 44.96 12.18 38.39
N GLN A 422 46.25 12.47 38.65
CA GLN A 422 47.14 13.09 37.65
C GLN A 422 47.92 12.05 36.81
N TYR A 423 47.96 12.26 35.50
CA TYR A 423 49.10 11.89 34.65
C TYR A 423 49.41 13.02 33.66
N LYS A 424 50.70 13.19 33.30
CA LYS A 424 51.25 14.46 32.81
C LYS A 424 52.02 14.30 31.48
N ALA A 425 51.62 15.11 30.49
CA ALA A 425 52.46 15.62 29.37
C ALA A 425 52.97 14.60 28.30
N PRO A 426 53.44 15.06 27.11
CA PRO A 426 53.61 16.45 26.66
C PRO A 426 52.91 16.82 25.33
N VAL A 427 52.84 18.14 25.09
CA VAL A 427 52.47 18.76 23.81
C VAL A 427 53.75 19.12 23.03
N GLN A 428 53.78 18.88 21.73
CA GLN A 428 54.62 19.65 20.80
C GLN A 428 53.77 20.19 19.64
N GLN A 429 54.00 21.46 19.32
CA GLN A 429 53.42 22.13 18.16
C GLN A 429 54.26 21.85 16.91
N SER A 430 53.62 21.66 15.77
CA SER A 430 54.19 22.00 14.47
C SER A 430 53.11 22.58 13.57
N SER A 431 53.20 23.89 13.33
CA SER A 431 52.36 24.62 12.39
C SER A 431 52.67 24.23 10.94
N ASN A 432 51.65 24.11 10.10
CA ASN A 432 51.75 24.44 8.68
C ASN A 432 50.40 24.94 8.16
N SER A 433 50.35 26.22 7.79
CA SER A 433 49.21 26.89 7.19
C SER A 433 49.29 26.83 5.67
N LEU A 434 48.19 26.50 5.00
CA LEU A 434 47.98 26.83 3.59
C LEU A 434 46.68 27.60 3.43
N SER A 435 46.77 28.68 2.67
CA SER A 435 45.75 29.71 2.51
C SER A 435 44.76 29.38 1.39
N TYR A 436 43.47 29.60 1.64
CA TYR A 436 42.51 29.88 0.58
C TYR A 436 42.38 31.41 0.42
N GLN A 437 42.34 31.90 -0.82
CA GLN A 437 42.04 33.30 -1.12
C GLN A 437 40.54 33.48 -1.33
N GLU A 438 39.99 34.54 -0.73
CA GLU A 438 38.71 35.09 -1.16
C GLU A 438 38.86 35.79 -2.52
N VAL A 439 37.85 35.65 -3.38
CA VAL A 439 37.65 36.54 -4.52
C VAL A 439 36.24 37.13 -4.40
N THR A 440 36.18 38.44 -4.22
CA THR A 440 34.96 39.23 -4.14
C THR A 440 34.57 39.78 -5.52
N THR A 441 33.29 39.66 -5.91
CA THR A 441 32.69 40.53 -6.94
C THR A 441 31.19 40.78 -6.73
N ASN A 442 30.90 41.98 -6.23
CA ASN A 442 29.79 42.89 -6.57
C ASN A 442 28.45 42.34 -7.12
N THR A 443 27.40 42.61 -6.36
CA THR A 443 26.00 42.68 -6.83
C THR A 443 25.76 43.79 -7.86
N PHE A 444 24.99 43.51 -8.91
CA PHE A 444 24.26 44.50 -9.70
C PHE A 444 22.88 43.96 -10.09
N SER A 445 21.84 44.77 -9.89
CA SER A 445 20.45 44.45 -10.25
C SER A 445 20.15 44.76 -11.71
N ALA A 446 19.41 43.89 -12.39
CA ALA A 446 18.71 44.20 -13.63
C ALA A 446 17.43 43.36 -13.77
N SER A 447 16.31 44.00 -14.10
CA SER A 447 15.01 43.34 -14.34
C SER A 447 14.99 42.59 -15.68
N PRO A 448 14.23 41.48 -15.80
CA PRO A 448 13.91 40.90 -17.10
C PRO A 448 12.70 41.63 -17.73
N SER A 449 12.87 42.10 -18.96
CA SER A 449 11.78 42.64 -19.79
C SER A 449 10.99 41.52 -20.47
N SER A 450 9.69 41.74 -20.65
CA SER A 450 8.78 40.84 -21.37
C SER A 450 9.03 40.84 -22.88
N PHE A 451 8.97 39.64 -23.48
CA PHE A 451 8.89 39.47 -24.93
C PHE A 451 7.53 38.88 -25.31
N THR A 452 6.78 39.63 -26.12
CA THR A 452 5.45 39.26 -26.61
C THR A 452 5.56 38.59 -27.98
N SER A 453 5.11 37.34 -28.11
CA SER A 453 4.92 36.69 -29.41
C SER A 453 3.53 37.00 -29.95
N VAL A 454 3.47 37.68 -31.10
CA VAL A 454 2.23 38.03 -31.79
C VAL A 454 1.70 36.83 -32.58
N LEU A 455 0.44 36.46 -32.35
CA LEU A 455 -0.36 35.71 -33.32
C LEU A 455 -1.67 36.44 -33.60
N THR A 456 -1.85 36.80 -34.86
CA THR A 456 -3.04 37.46 -35.40
C THR A 456 -4.19 36.49 -35.61
N SER A 457 -5.40 36.83 -35.15
CA SER A 457 -6.63 36.44 -35.85
C SER A 457 -7.64 37.59 -35.85
N SER A 458 -8.34 37.75 -36.97
CA SER A 458 -9.11 38.94 -37.31
C SER A 458 -10.46 38.98 -36.60
N GLN A 459 -10.82 40.12 -36.02
CA GLN A 459 -12.22 40.42 -35.70
C GLN A 459 -12.95 40.96 -36.92
N THR A 460 -14.17 40.49 -37.16
CA THR A 460 -15.15 41.15 -38.02
C THR A 460 -16.25 41.73 -37.12
N GLN A 461 -16.57 43.01 -37.31
CA GLN A 461 -17.59 43.71 -36.51
C GLN A 461 -19.00 43.29 -36.92
N GLN A 462 -19.93 43.34 -35.97
CA GLN A 462 -21.27 43.88 -36.19
C GLN A 462 -21.83 44.48 -34.89
N GLN A 463 -22.42 45.67 -35.00
CA GLN A 463 -23.17 46.38 -33.95
C GLN A 463 -24.64 46.42 -34.33
N GLU A 464 -25.53 46.27 -33.34
CA GLU A 464 -26.86 46.90 -33.22
C GLU A 464 -27.20 46.84 -31.71
N GLN A 465 -27.40 47.95 -30.99
CA GLN A 465 -28.64 48.76 -30.88
C GLN A 465 -29.87 47.96 -30.38
N ALA A 466 -30.73 48.46 -29.48
CA ALA A 466 -30.69 49.60 -28.55
C ALA A 466 -31.89 49.52 -27.57
N GLN A 467 -31.89 50.36 -26.52
CA GLN A 467 -33.08 50.83 -25.74
C GLN A 467 -33.86 49.81 -24.88
N ASP A 468 -33.99 50.02 -23.56
CA ASP A 468 -34.95 50.90 -22.83
C ASP A 468 -36.20 50.06 -22.42
N SER A 469 -36.58 49.92 -21.14
CA SER A 469 -37.04 51.05 -20.33
C SER A 469 -37.31 50.69 -18.84
N THR A 470 -37.15 51.72 -18.00
CA THR A 470 -37.85 52.10 -16.74
C THR A 470 -38.86 51.15 -16.06
N SER A 471 -39.18 51.21 -14.75
CA SER A 471 -38.64 51.86 -13.53
C SER A 471 -39.60 51.55 -12.38
N GLN A 472 -39.13 51.35 -11.14
CA GLN A 472 -39.77 51.94 -9.94
C GLN A 472 -38.92 51.88 -8.64
N THR A 473 -38.42 53.07 -8.29
CA THR A 473 -38.20 53.68 -6.96
C THR A 473 -39.31 53.39 -5.92
N ALA A 474 -39.20 53.60 -4.59
CA ALA A 474 -38.14 53.97 -3.61
C ALA A 474 -38.66 53.54 -2.18
N ALA A 475 -38.15 53.88 -0.98
CA ALA A 475 -37.09 54.76 -0.46
C ALA A 475 -36.58 54.19 0.91
N SER A 476 -35.28 54.20 1.23
CA SER A 476 -34.48 55.25 1.92
C SER A 476 -34.82 55.57 3.39
N ALA A 477 -33.91 55.21 4.32
CA ALA A 477 -33.69 55.90 5.61
C ALA A 477 -32.32 55.54 6.25
N GLN A 478 -31.31 56.41 6.09
CA GLN A 478 -30.03 56.48 6.84
C GLN A 478 -29.54 57.94 6.68
N PRO A 479 -29.11 58.70 7.71
CA PRO A 479 -27.78 58.55 8.37
C PRO A 479 -27.79 58.89 9.89
N THR A 480 -26.76 58.62 10.72
CA THR A 480 -25.30 58.81 10.59
C THR A 480 -24.53 57.91 11.59
N GLY A 481 -23.22 57.70 11.35
CA GLY A 481 -22.31 57.03 12.31
C GLY A 481 -21.42 56.01 11.62
N GLY A 482 -20.16 56.37 11.33
CA GLY A 482 -19.30 55.57 10.46
C GLY A 482 -18.47 54.51 11.18
N ASN A 483 -18.33 53.34 10.53
CA ASN A 483 -17.03 52.79 10.15
C ASN A 483 -17.22 51.69 9.09
N GLN A 484 -16.15 51.32 8.39
CA GLN A 484 -16.19 50.27 7.37
C GLN A 484 -16.80 48.95 7.91
N PRO A 485 -17.45 48.14 7.05
CA PRO A 485 -17.48 46.70 7.29
C PRO A 485 -16.02 46.24 7.32
N SER A 486 -15.54 45.89 8.51
CA SER A 486 -14.25 45.24 8.69
C SER A 486 -14.19 44.01 7.79
N LYS A 487 -13.09 43.85 7.04
CA LYS A 487 -12.71 42.54 6.53
C LYS A 487 -12.56 41.61 7.72
N ILE A 488 -13.50 40.70 7.91
CA ILE A 488 -13.25 39.47 8.66
C ILE A 488 -12.66 38.50 7.63
N PRO A 489 -11.42 38.02 7.79
CA PRO A 489 -10.92 36.91 6.97
C PRO A 489 -11.82 35.69 7.19
N ASP A 490 -12.19 34.98 6.12
CA ASP A 490 -13.00 33.74 6.18
C ASP A 490 -12.20 32.53 6.73
N GLU A 491 -11.49 32.74 7.85
CA GLU A 491 -10.70 31.73 8.56
C GLU A 491 -11.59 30.83 9.43
N CYS A 492 -12.11 29.77 8.80
CA CYS A 492 -12.82 28.69 9.48
C CYS A 492 -11.94 27.85 10.43
N SER A 493 -10.63 28.17 10.54
CA SER A 493 -9.62 27.56 11.40
C SER A 493 -9.99 27.63 12.89
N SER A 494 -10.56 28.76 13.32
CA SER A 494 -10.89 29.09 14.72
C SER A 494 -12.23 28.52 15.22
N LEU A 495 -13.01 27.89 14.34
CA LEU A 495 -14.34 27.35 14.64
C LEU A 495 -14.30 25.85 14.93
N SER A 496 -15.36 25.31 15.51
CA SER A 496 -15.57 23.87 15.70
C SER A 496 -17.02 23.46 15.37
N GLY A 497 -17.28 22.15 15.30
CA GLY A 497 -18.60 21.56 15.13
C GLY A 497 -19.40 22.16 13.96
N ILE A 498 -20.70 22.38 14.19
CA ILE A 498 -21.61 22.89 13.17
C ILE A 498 -21.21 24.28 12.62
N SER A 499 -20.63 25.15 13.45
CA SER A 499 -20.18 26.48 13.04
C SER A 499 -19.03 26.41 12.03
N LYS A 500 -18.08 25.48 12.23
CA LYS A 500 -17.01 25.22 11.26
C LYS A 500 -17.55 24.61 9.98
N ALA A 501 -18.46 23.63 10.07
CA ALA A 501 -19.10 23.03 8.89
C ALA A 501 -19.85 24.07 8.05
N GLN A 502 -20.61 24.97 8.68
CA GLN A 502 -21.29 26.08 7.98
C GLN A 502 -20.31 27.06 7.32
N CYS A 503 -19.21 27.41 7.99
CA CYS A 503 -18.17 28.28 7.44
C CYS A 503 -17.51 27.66 6.19
N LEU A 504 -17.09 26.39 6.29
CA LEU A 504 -16.45 25.68 5.17
C LEU A 504 -17.39 25.57 3.95
N ASN A 505 -18.66 25.22 4.16
CA ASN A 505 -19.62 25.13 3.05
C ASN A 505 -19.94 26.49 2.40
N LYS A 506 -19.85 27.60 3.14
CA LYS A 506 -19.95 28.94 2.57
C LYS A 506 -18.77 29.22 1.63
N ASN A 507 -17.56 28.81 2.01
CA ASN A 507 -16.36 28.96 1.18
C ASN A 507 -16.41 28.06 -0.06
N TYR A 508 -16.80 26.79 0.09
CA TYR A 508 -16.96 25.87 -1.05
C TYR A 508 -17.95 26.42 -2.09
N LYS A 509 -19.10 26.95 -1.64
CA LYS A 509 -20.11 27.59 -2.52
C LYS A 509 -19.65 28.89 -3.17
N SER A 510 -18.59 29.54 -2.69
CA SER A 510 -17.95 30.69 -3.35
C SER A 510 -16.77 30.30 -4.25
N GLY A 511 -16.49 29.00 -4.40
CA GLY A 511 -15.34 28.49 -5.16
C GLY A 511 -14.02 28.60 -4.42
N GLN A 512 -14.05 28.71 -3.08
CA GLN A 512 -12.86 28.78 -2.24
C GLN A 512 -12.74 27.50 -1.40
N TYR A 513 -11.61 26.81 -1.53
CA TYR A 513 -11.29 25.65 -0.73
C TYR A 513 -10.64 26.12 0.58
N ASP A 514 -11.34 25.95 1.70
CA ASP A 514 -10.90 26.36 3.04
C ASP A 514 -10.45 27.83 3.15
N GLY A 515 -11.06 28.70 2.31
CA GLY A 515 -10.74 30.14 2.22
C GLY A 515 -9.59 30.49 1.26
N LYS A 516 -9.00 29.50 0.57
CA LYS A 516 -7.96 29.68 -0.47
C LYS A 516 -8.55 29.38 -1.86
N PRO A 517 -8.18 30.13 -2.93
CA PRO A 517 -8.76 29.94 -4.26
C PRO A 517 -8.12 28.79 -5.06
N THR A 518 -6.85 28.45 -4.82
CA THR A 518 -6.09 27.48 -5.63
C THR A 518 -5.13 26.61 -4.82
N ASP A 519 -4.44 27.21 -3.84
CA ASP A 519 -3.28 26.59 -3.20
C ASP A 519 -3.72 25.74 -1.99
N CYS A 520 -3.16 24.54 -1.86
CA CYS A 520 -3.55 23.57 -0.84
C CYS A 520 -2.36 22.72 -0.34
N GLU A 521 -2.53 22.10 0.83
CA GLU A 521 -1.55 21.17 1.40
C GLU A 521 -1.89 19.75 0.96
N HIS A 522 -0.92 18.97 0.47
CA HIS A 522 -1.15 17.62 -0.06
C HIS A 522 -1.90 16.75 0.97
N GLY A 523 -2.94 16.02 0.54
CA GLY A 523 -3.82 15.25 1.40
C GLY A 523 -5.00 16.02 2.01
N SER A 524 -5.03 17.36 1.90
CA SER A 524 -6.22 18.15 2.31
C SER A 524 -7.46 17.73 1.53
N THR A 525 -8.62 17.77 2.18
CA THR A 525 -9.93 17.42 1.57
C THR A 525 -10.86 18.62 1.64
N ALA A 526 -11.65 18.84 0.60
CA ALA A 526 -12.59 19.95 0.49
C ALA A 526 -13.74 19.58 -0.46
N CYS A 527 -14.67 20.51 -0.70
CA CYS A 527 -15.71 20.35 -1.73
C CYS A 527 -15.62 21.45 -2.78
N SER A 528 -15.87 21.11 -4.05
CA SER A 528 -15.96 22.11 -5.12
C SER A 528 -17.28 22.88 -5.04
N ALA A 529 -17.34 24.04 -5.70
CA ALA A 529 -18.59 24.82 -5.81
C ALA A 529 -19.74 24.06 -6.48
N ASN A 530 -19.43 22.99 -7.23
CA ASN A 530 -20.40 22.11 -7.88
C ASN A 530 -20.82 20.92 -7.01
N GLY A 531 -20.31 20.80 -5.77
CA GLY A 531 -20.60 19.66 -4.89
C GLY A 531 -19.77 18.41 -5.21
N GLU A 532 -18.64 18.54 -5.91
CA GLU A 532 -17.69 17.45 -6.12
C GLU A 532 -16.79 17.31 -4.88
N TYR A 533 -16.30 16.10 -4.61
CA TYR A 533 -15.30 15.87 -3.58
C TYR A 533 -13.91 16.22 -4.12
N SER A 534 -13.17 17.07 -3.42
CA SER A 534 -11.88 17.58 -3.85
C SER A 534 -10.79 17.11 -2.90
N VAL A 535 -9.73 16.51 -3.45
CA VAL A 535 -8.52 16.15 -2.69
C VAL A 535 -7.34 16.95 -3.24
N CYS A 536 -6.54 17.53 -2.35
CA CYS A 536 -5.32 18.22 -2.74
C CYS A 536 -4.23 17.21 -3.09
N ASN A 537 -3.81 17.19 -4.34
CA ASN A 537 -2.69 16.40 -4.81
C ASN A 537 -1.56 17.33 -5.27
N TRP A 538 -0.48 17.38 -4.47
CA TRP A 538 0.74 18.17 -4.72
C TRP A 538 0.48 19.67 -4.97
N GLY A 539 -0.38 20.27 -4.15
CA GLY A 539 -0.69 21.70 -4.23
C GLY A 539 -1.74 22.07 -5.28
N GLN A 540 -2.41 21.09 -5.90
CA GLN A 540 -3.53 21.29 -6.83
C GLN A 540 -4.75 20.47 -6.38
N TRP A 541 -5.94 21.06 -6.46
CA TRP A 541 -7.19 20.36 -6.17
C TRP A 541 -7.61 19.44 -7.31
N VAL A 542 -7.85 18.18 -7.00
CA VAL A 542 -8.39 17.16 -7.92
C VAL A 542 -9.83 16.88 -7.52
N ASN A 543 -10.78 17.20 -8.40
CA ASN A 543 -12.21 16.99 -8.16
C ASN A 543 -12.66 15.59 -8.62
N SER A 544 -13.52 14.97 -7.83
CA SER A 544 -14.20 13.70 -8.11
C SER A 544 -15.70 13.87 -7.92
N ALA A 545 -16.49 13.50 -8.93
CA ALA A 545 -17.94 13.56 -8.85
C ALA A 545 -18.47 12.60 -7.77
N CYS A 546 -19.40 13.09 -6.95
CA CYS A 546 -20.14 12.25 -6.01
C CYS A 546 -21.13 11.33 -6.74
N SER A 547 -21.46 10.18 -6.12
CA SER A 547 -22.47 9.24 -6.63
C SER A 547 -23.83 9.91 -6.87
N SER A 548 -24.64 9.37 -7.79
CA SER A 548 -25.97 9.92 -8.09
C SER A 548 -26.83 10.08 -6.83
N GLY A 549 -27.39 11.28 -6.61
CA GLY A 549 -28.18 11.62 -5.42
C GLY A 549 -27.38 12.09 -4.19
N SER A 550 -26.04 12.13 -4.25
CA SER A 550 -25.19 12.74 -3.23
C SER A 550 -24.50 14.02 -3.72
N THR A 551 -23.92 14.76 -2.79
CA THR A 551 -23.15 15.98 -3.01
C THR A 551 -22.09 16.09 -1.91
N CYS A 552 -20.95 16.70 -2.19
CA CYS A 552 -19.94 16.98 -1.19
C CYS A 552 -20.36 18.19 -0.34
N PHE A 553 -20.34 18.03 0.97
CA PHE A 553 -20.41 19.14 1.92
C PHE A 553 -19.64 18.80 3.21
N ALA A 554 -19.22 19.82 3.95
CA ALA A 554 -18.71 19.65 5.31
C ALA A 554 -19.87 19.38 6.29
N PHE A 555 -19.72 18.40 7.17
CA PHE A 555 -20.73 18.06 8.19
C PHE A 555 -20.07 17.75 9.53
N ASN A 556 -20.76 18.05 10.63
CA ASN A 556 -20.23 17.83 11.97
C ASN A 556 -20.49 16.40 12.48
N GLN A 557 -19.54 15.87 13.26
CA GLN A 557 -19.67 14.65 14.04
C GLN A 557 -19.19 14.94 15.46
N GLY A 558 -20.12 15.34 16.33
CA GLY A 558 -19.77 16.01 17.59
C GLY A 558 -19.13 17.37 17.31
N ASP A 559 -17.99 17.64 17.96
CA ASP A 559 -17.19 18.86 17.77
C ASP A 559 -16.28 18.80 16.53
N ASN A 560 -16.08 17.62 15.95
CA ASN A 560 -15.30 17.42 14.74
C ASN A 560 -16.11 17.79 13.49
N VAL A 561 -15.40 18.14 12.41
CA VAL A 561 -15.98 18.32 11.07
C VAL A 561 -15.34 17.35 10.11
N LEU A 562 -16.17 16.66 9.34
CA LEU A 562 -15.80 15.78 8.24
C LEU A 562 -16.23 16.42 6.92
N ILE A 563 -15.58 16.01 5.83
CA ILE A 563 -15.81 16.50 4.47
C ILE A 563 -15.97 15.26 3.58
N GLY A 564 -17.01 15.22 2.76
CA GLY A 564 -17.25 14.08 1.87
C GLY A 564 -18.60 14.09 1.19
N CYS A 565 -18.77 13.17 0.22
CA CYS A 565 -20.04 12.94 -0.46
C CYS A 565 -21.09 12.36 0.49
N ASN A 566 -22.25 13.00 0.59
CA ASN A 566 -23.38 12.56 1.41
C ASN A 566 -24.70 12.96 0.71
N TYR A 567 -25.84 12.37 1.09
CA TYR A 567 -27.12 12.59 0.40
C TYR A 567 -27.52 14.07 0.38
N GLN A 568 -27.95 14.57 -0.78
CA GLN A 568 -28.38 15.96 -0.97
C GLN A 568 -29.52 16.36 -0.01
N SER A 569 -30.35 15.40 0.42
CA SER A 569 -31.47 15.61 1.34
C SER A 569 -31.06 16.01 2.77
N VAL A 570 -29.79 15.83 3.16
CA VAL A 570 -29.27 16.18 4.50
C VAL A 570 -28.25 17.32 4.49
N GLU A 571 -27.95 17.91 3.33
CA GLU A 571 -26.99 19.02 3.18
C GLU A 571 -27.34 20.21 4.10
N SER A 572 -28.62 20.59 4.16
CA SER A 572 -29.13 21.69 4.98
C SER A 572 -29.05 21.46 6.49
N GLN A 573 -28.81 20.22 6.93
CA GLN A 573 -28.71 19.83 8.33
C GLN A 573 -27.26 19.86 8.84
N PHE A 574 -26.27 19.87 7.93
CA PHE A 574 -24.83 19.80 8.22
C PHE A 574 -24.42 18.65 9.17
N ALA A 575 -25.22 17.59 9.25
CA ALA A 575 -25.06 16.49 10.19
C ALA A 575 -24.94 15.14 9.46
N LYS A 576 -24.13 14.22 10.01
CA LYS A 576 -24.13 12.83 9.57
C LYS A 576 -25.46 12.18 9.97
N ARG A 577 -26.19 11.59 9.03
CA ARG A 577 -27.42 10.84 9.34
C ARG A 577 -27.06 9.60 10.15
N PHE A 578 -27.62 9.47 11.35
CA PHE A 578 -27.57 8.21 12.10
C PHE A 578 -28.53 7.22 11.45
N GLU A 579 -28.01 6.20 10.76
CA GLU A 579 -28.81 5.05 10.34
C GLU A 579 -28.92 4.04 11.49
N HIS A 580 -29.85 4.32 12.41
CA HIS A 580 -30.99 3.44 12.70
C HIS A 580 -31.79 3.96 13.89
N VAL A 581 -33.00 4.45 13.62
CA VAL A 581 -34.12 4.21 14.53
C VAL A 581 -34.71 2.86 14.10
N HIS A 582 -34.88 1.93 15.04
CA HIS A 582 -35.66 0.72 14.80
C HIS A 582 -37.10 1.14 14.45
N HIS A 583 -37.53 0.86 13.21
CA HIS A 583 -38.94 0.73 12.94
C HIS A 583 -39.35 -0.69 13.29
N ASP A 584 -39.91 -0.85 14.49
CA ASP A 584 -40.70 -2.03 14.83
C ASP A 584 -41.88 -2.11 13.86
N HIS A 585 -41.97 -3.21 13.12
CA HIS A 585 -43.19 -3.59 12.40
C HIS A 585 -44.04 -4.48 13.31
N ILE A 586 -45.24 -3.97 13.63
CA ILE A 586 -46.40 -4.76 14.08
C ILE A 586 -47.23 -5.10 12.84
#